data_AF-B8ZYX1-F1
#
_entry.id   AF-B8ZYX1-F1
#
_cell.length_a   1.000
_cell.length_b   1.000
_cell.length_c   1.000
_cell.angle_alpha   90.00
_cell.angle_beta   90.00
_cell.angle_gamma   90.00
#
_symmetry.space_group_name_H-M   'P 1'
#
loop_
_entity.id
_entity.type
_entity.pdbx_description
1 polymer ?
#
loop_
_entity_poly.entity_id
_entity_poly.type
_entity_poly.pdbx_seq_one_letter_code
_entity_poly.pdbx_strand_id
1 'polypeptide(L)'
;EMKTGEGKTLTAIMPAYLNALSGNPVHIVTVNEYLAKREFEGSIGDVFRFLGMTVGLNTKDKDHAQKQQAYLCDILYTTNSELGFDYLRDNMEIEASNLVMKRPYSYAIVDEVDSILIDEARTPLIISQSVKETKNLYKEAQRFVRTLKNRHYLIELETKTIELTEEGITKAENFFQIDNLYNVEHASLLHHVKNALKAAFTMHKDKDYLVDYKDGQVLIIDQFTGRALPGRQFSDGLHQALEAKEGVLIKEETSIGATITYQNFFRLYHKLS
;
A
#
# COMPACT_ATOMS: atom_id res chain seq x y z
N GLU A 1 3.81 -14.02 31.63
CA GLU A 1 3.39 -15.10 30.72
C GLU A 1 2.42 -16.01 31.46
N MET A 2 1.22 -16.23 30.91
CA MET A 2 0.20 -17.13 31.46
C MET A 2 -0.02 -18.27 30.48
N LYS A 3 -0.18 -19.50 30.95
CA LYS A 3 -0.46 -20.65 30.08
C LYS A 3 -1.89 -20.58 29.52
N THR A 4 -2.14 -21.28 28.41
CA THR A 4 -3.49 -21.44 27.86
C THR A 4 -4.41 -22.07 28.90
N GLY A 5 -5.61 -21.50 29.06
CA GLY A 5 -6.59 -21.95 30.05
C GLY A 5 -6.49 -21.26 31.42
N GLU A 6 -5.44 -20.49 31.70
CA GLU A 6 -5.28 -19.76 32.98
C GLU A 6 -6.15 -18.48 33.07
N GLY A 7 -6.99 -18.21 32.08
CA GLY A 7 -7.90 -17.06 32.09
C GLY A 7 -7.29 -15.73 31.67
N LYS A 8 -6.36 -15.72 30.70
CA LYS A 8 -5.74 -14.51 30.11
C LYS A 8 -6.76 -13.39 29.83
N THR A 9 -7.86 -13.73 29.14
CA THR A 9 -8.92 -12.80 28.79
C THR A 9 -9.54 -12.11 30.02
N LEU A 10 -9.81 -12.87 31.08
CA LEU A 10 -10.39 -12.31 32.31
C LEU A 10 -9.38 -11.44 33.05
N THR A 11 -8.11 -11.87 33.10
CA THR A 11 -7.03 -11.09 33.71
C THR A 11 -6.83 -9.75 33.02
N ALA A 12 -6.96 -9.68 31.69
CA ALA A 12 -6.80 -8.45 30.92
C ALA A 12 -7.81 -7.35 31.29
N ILE A 13 -8.98 -7.71 31.86
CA ILE A 13 -10.00 -6.76 32.28
C ILE A 13 -9.46 -5.79 33.34
N MET A 14 -8.75 -6.31 34.34
CA MET A 14 -8.29 -5.50 35.48
C MET A 14 -7.35 -4.36 35.07
N PRO A 15 -6.24 -4.59 34.33
CA PRO A 15 -5.40 -3.51 33.86
C PRO A 15 -6.10 -2.65 32.82
N ALA A 16 -6.95 -3.21 31.95
CA ALA A 16 -7.70 -2.41 30.98
C ALA A 16 -8.62 -1.39 31.67
N TYR A 17 -9.43 -1.85 32.62
CA TYR A 17 -10.32 -1.00 33.41
C TYR A 17 -9.54 0.08 34.15
N LEU A 18 -8.47 -0.29 34.87
CA LEU A 18 -7.66 0.67 35.62
C LEU A 18 -7.09 1.79 34.72
N ASN A 19 -6.60 1.45 33.53
CA ASN A 19 -6.01 2.46 32.63
C ASN A 19 -7.10 3.31 31.95
N ALA A 20 -8.26 2.72 31.63
CA ALA A 20 -9.40 3.44 31.06
C ALA A 20 -10.03 4.47 32.03
N LEU A 21 -9.92 4.29 33.36
CA LEU A 21 -10.37 5.27 34.35
C LEU A 21 -9.72 6.66 34.21
N SER A 22 -8.56 6.74 33.56
CA SER A 22 -7.89 8.03 33.27
C SER A 22 -8.57 8.83 32.14
N GLY A 23 -9.61 8.28 31.51
CA GLY A 23 -10.25 8.85 30.33
C GLY A 23 -9.42 8.67 29.04
N ASN A 24 -8.34 7.90 29.10
CA ASN A 24 -7.55 7.51 27.94
C ASN A 24 -8.03 6.16 27.39
N PRO A 25 -8.06 5.96 26.06
CA PRO A 25 -8.55 4.71 25.47
C PRO A 25 -7.60 3.54 25.76
N VAL A 26 -8.18 2.35 25.88
CA VAL A 26 -7.43 1.09 25.95
C VAL A 26 -7.82 0.21 24.77
N HIS A 27 -6.82 -0.23 24.01
CA HIS A 27 -7.01 -1.15 22.89
C HIS A 27 -6.65 -2.57 23.32
N ILE A 28 -7.61 -3.49 23.22
CA ILE A 28 -7.40 -4.92 23.43
C ILE A 28 -7.30 -5.57 22.06
N VAL A 29 -6.10 -6.06 21.74
CA VAL A 29 -5.74 -6.59 20.43
C VAL A 29 -5.73 -8.10 20.49
N THR A 30 -6.58 -8.71 19.68
CA THR A 30 -6.68 -10.17 19.56
C THR A 30 -6.12 -10.65 18.22
N VAL A 31 -5.85 -11.94 18.13
CA VAL A 31 -5.26 -12.58 16.93
C VAL A 31 -6.23 -12.66 15.76
N ASN A 32 -7.55 -12.61 15.99
CA ASN A 32 -8.55 -12.67 14.93
C ASN A 32 -9.89 -12.02 15.34
N GLU A 33 -10.70 -11.69 14.34
CA GLU A 33 -11.97 -10.99 14.53
C GLU A 33 -12.99 -11.80 15.32
N TYR A 34 -12.98 -13.13 15.22
CA TYR A 34 -13.88 -13.98 16.00
C TYR A 34 -13.64 -13.82 17.50
N LEU A 35 -12.37 -13.79 17.94
CA LEU A 35 -12.01 -13.59 19.34
C LEU A 35 -12.38 -12.18 19.81
N ALA A 36 -12.02 -11.13 19.05
CA ALA A 36 -12.41 -9.76 19.35
C ALA A 36 -13.94 -9.63 19.52
N LYS A 37 -14.70 -10.18 18.57
CA LYS A 37 -16.17 -10.14 18.58
C LYS A 37 -16.74 -10.92 19.75
N ARG A 38 -16.25 -12.13 20.02
CA ARG A 38 -16.70 -12.96 21.15
C ARG A 38 -16.50 -12.25 22.48
N GLU A 39 -15.36 -11.58 22.67
CA GLU A 39 -15.05 -10.87 23.91
C GLU A 39 -15.87 -9.59 24.04
N PHE A 40 -16.07 -8.87 22.94
CA PHE A 40 -16.95 -7.71 22.87
C PHE A 40 -18.43 -8.03 23.15
N GLU A 41 -18.99 -9.08 22.53
CA GLU A 41 -20.41 -9.46 22.67
C GLU A 41 -20.68 -10.27 23.94
N GLY A 42 -19.66 -10.92 24.50
CA GLY A 42 -19.79 -11.82 25.64
C GLY A 42 -19.65 -11.15 27.00
N SER A 43 -19.56 -12.00 28.03
CA SER A 43 -19.49 -11.60 29.43
C SER A 43 -18.31 -10.69 29.77
N ILE A 44 -17.22 -10.74 29.00
CA ILE A 44 -16.03 -9.91 29.20
C ILE A 44 -16.35 -8.44 28.88
N GLY A 45 -16.94 -8.18 27.71
CA GLY A 45 -17.43 -6.86 27.33
C GLY A 45 -18.51 -6.35 28.29
N ASP A 46 -19.39 -7.23 28.76
CA ASP A 46 -20.45 -6.88 29.71
C ASP A 46 -19.91 -6.42 31.07
N VAL A 47 -18.75 -6.92 31.51
CA VAL A 47 -18.11 -6.42 32.75
C VAL A 47 -17.75 -4.94 32.61
N PHE A 48 -17.16 -4.53 31.49
CA PHE A 48 -16.85 -3.11 31.27
C PHE A 48 -18.11 -2.25 31.20
N ARG A 49 -19.15 -2.71 30.49
CA ARG A 49 -20.45 -2.01 30.39
C ARG A 49 -21.11 -1.88 31.76
N PHE A 50 -21.09 -2.95 32.56
CA PHE A 50 -21.61 -2.96 33.92
C PHE A 50 -20.89 -1.94 34.82
N LEU A 51 -19.58 -1.78 34.64
CA LEU A 51 -18.78 -0.78 35.34
C LEU A 51 -18.90 0.64 34.75
N GLY A 52 -19.80 0.87 33.80
CA GLY A 52 -20.10 2.18 33.23
C GLY A 52 -19.16 2.63 32.11
N MET A 53 -18.34 1.74 31.56
CA MET A 53 -17.47 2.05 30.41
C MET A 53 -18.17 1.79 29.08
N THR A 54 -17.79 2.57 28.08
CA THR A 54 -18.15 2.31 26.69
C THR A 54 -17.17 1.30 26.08
N VAL A 55 -17.72 0.34 25.33
CA VAL A 55 -16.93 -0.71 24.68
C VAL A 55 -17.21 -0.67 23.18
N GLY A 56 -16.16 -0.62 22.37
CA GLY A 56 -16.20 -0.62 20.92
C GLY A 56 -15.62 -1.91 20.34
N LEU A 57 -16.05 -2.24 19.13
CA LEU A 57 -15.48 -3.31 18.31
C LEU A 57 -15.05 -2.72 16.98
N ASN A 58 -13.82 -2.98 16.54
CA ASN A 58 -13.33 -2.67 15.21
C ASN A 58 -13.00 -3.98 14.47
N THR A 59 -13.69 -4.19 13.35
CA THR A 59 -13.59 -5.36 12.47
C THR A 59 -13.68 -4.89 11.02
N LYS A 60 -13.19 -5.70 10.10
CA LYS A 60 -13.10 -5.38 8.67
C LYS A 60 -14.45 -5.10 8.00
N ASP A 61 -15.52 -5.69 8.51
CA ASP A 61 -16.89 -5.52 8.00
C ASP A 61 -17.53 -4.19 8.41
N LYS A 62 -16.91 -3.43 9.32
CA LYS A 62 -17.42 -2.14 9.75
C LYS A 62 -17.17 -1.05 8.74
N ASP A 63 -18.18 -0.23 8.53
CA ASP A 63 -18.05 0.99 7.76
C ASP A 63 -17.26 2.06 8.53
N HIS A 64 -16.88 3.11 7.81
CA HIS A 64 -16.05 4.19 8.35
C HIS A 64 -16.66 4.88 9.58
N ALA A 65 -17.98 5.13 9.57
CA ALA A 65 -18.67 5.77 10.68
C ALA A 65 -18.66 4.85 11.92
N GLN A 66 -18.98 3.58 11.73
CA GLN A 66 -18.96 2.57 12.79
C GLN A 66 -17.58 2.42 13.41
N LYS A 67 -16.52 2.48 12.58
CA LYS A 67 -15.14 2.50 13.09
C LYS A 67 -14.88 3.75 13.92
N GLN A 68 -15.23 4.94 13.43
CA GLN A 68 -15.10 6.18 14.21
C GLN A 68 -15.77 6.08 15.58
N GLN A 69 -17.00 5.56 15.64
CA GLN A 69 -17.69 5.38 16.92
C GLN A 69 -16.99 4.36 17.83
N ALA A 70 -16.46 3.27 17.27
CA ALA A 70 -15.73 2.28 18.06
C ALA A 70 -14.46 2.85 18.70
N TYR A 71 -13.69 3.66 17.97
CA TYR A 71 -12.48 4.31 18.50
C TYR A 71 -12.76 5.41 19.54
N LEU A 72 -14.00 5.91 19.60
CA LEU A 72 -14.41 6.85 20.65
C LEU A 72 -14.70 6.16 21.98
N CYS A 73 -14.87 4.83 22.01
CA CYS A 73 -15.13 4.08 23.23
C CYS A 73 -13.90 4.05 24.17
N ASP A 74 -14.15 3.81 25.46
CA ASP A 74 -13.11 3.70 26.48
C ASP A 74 -12.26 2.44 26.29
N ILE A 75 -12.91 1.34 25.92
CA ILE A 75 -12.29 0.07 25.58
C ILE A 75 -12.58 -0.25 24.11
N LEU A 76 -11.55 -0.59 23.34
CA LEU A 76 -11.68 -1.03 21.96
C LEU A 76 -11.18 -2.47 21.81
N TYR A 77 -12.06 -3.37 21.36
CA TYR A 77 -11.68 -4.69 20.87
C TYR A 77 -11.41 -4.65 19.38
N THR A 78 -10.29 -5.23 18.94
CA THR A 78 -9.86 -5.18 17.54
C THR A 78 -8.80 -6.26 17.25
N THR A 79 -8.35 -6.30 16.01
CA THR A 79 -7.17 -7.08 15.59
C THR A 79 -5.99 -6.16 15.31
N ASN A 80 -4.79 -6.73 15.34
CA ASN A 80 -3.56 -6.04 14.96
C ASN A 80 -3.62 -5.51 13.52
N SER A 81 -4.14 -6.32 12.58
CA SER A 81 -4.30 -5.96 11.18
C SER A 81 -5.21 -4.72 11.02
N GLU A 82 -6.42 -4.74 11.61
CA GLU A 82 -7.35 -3.62 11.47
C GLU A 82 -6.80 -2.33 12.09
N LEU A 83 -6.17 -2.41 13.27
CA LEU A 83 -5.50 -1.26 13.89
C LEU A 83 -4.42 -0.65 12.99
N GLY A 84 -3.54 -1.49 12.44
CA GLY A 84 -2.44 -1.02 11.63
C GLY A 84 -2.92 -0.46 10.28
N PHE A 85 -3.94 -1.06 9.66
CA PHE A 85 -4.53 -0.52 8.43
C PHE A 85 -5.31 0.77 8.66
N ASP A 86 -6.04 0.90 9.78
CA ASP A 86 -6.70 2.16 10.13
C ASP A 86 -5.68 3.28 10.40
N TYR A 87 -4.57 2.97 11.06
CA TYR A 87 -3.45 3.91 11.18
C TYR A 87 -2.89 4.35 9.82
N LEU A 88 -2.63 3.41 8.92
CA LEU A 88 -2.11 3.74 7.59
C LEU A 88 -3.11 4.60 6.80
N ARG A 89 -4.42 4.28 6.84
CA ARG A 89 -5.47 5.06 6.19
C ARG A 89 -5.54 6.49 6.75
N ASP A 90 -5.52 6.63 8.07
CA ASP A 90 -5.57 7.94 8.73
C ASP A 90 -4.36 8.83 8.37
N ASN A 91 -3.17 8.26 8.18
CA ASN A 91 -1.99 9.03 7.75
C ASN A 91 -2.01 9.39 6.26
N MET A 92 -2.92 8.82 5.47
CA MET A 92 -3.14 9.16 4.07
C MET A 92 -4.33 10.10 3.87
N GLU A 93 -5.10 10.37 4.92
CA GLU A 93 -6.28 11.20 4.90
C GLU A 93 -5.91 12.69 4.91
N ILE A 94 -6.64 13.49 4.13
CA ILE A 94 -6.35 14.93 3.99
C ILE A 94 -7.17 15.73 4.99
N GLU A 95 -8.40 15.29 5.27
CA GLU A 95 -9.33 16.00 6.15
C GLU A 95 -9.35 15.41 7.56
N ALA A 96 -9.01 16.22 8.57
CA ALA A 96 -9.02 15.80 9.97
C ALA A 96 -10.38 15.27 10.46
N SER A 97 -11.48 15.70 9.84
CA SER A 97 -12.84 15.19 10.11
C SER A 97 -13.01 13.72 9.76
N ASN A 98 -12.30 13.25 8.74
CA ASN A 98 -12.39 11.89 8.19
C ASN A 98 -11.50 10.89 8.92
N LEU A 99 -10.65 11.34 9.86
CA LEU A 99 -9.83 10.43 10.66
C LEU A 99 -10.71 9.49 11.50
N VAL A 100 -10.31 8.23 11.58
CA VAL A 100 -10.97 7.21 12.39
C VAL A 100 -10.42 7.22 13.81
N MET A 101 -9.11 7.30 13.96
CA MET A 101 -8.35 7.22 15.21
C MET A 101 -8.08 8.62 15.79
N LYS A 102 -9.12 9.26 16.32
CA LYS A 102 -9.05 10.63 16.89
C LYS A 102 -8.47 10.71 18.31
N ARG A 103 -8.38 9.58 19.02
CA ARG A 103 -7.89 9.50 20.41
C ARG A 103 -6.41 9.07 20.43
N PRO A 104 -5.64 9.44 21.46
CA PRO A 104 -4.22 9.11 21.54
C PRO A 104 -3.95 7.61 21.69
N TYR A 105 -2.76 7.17 21.25
CA TYR A 105 -2.24 5.81 21.46
C TYR A 105 -1.78 5.63 22.91
N SER A 106 -2.73 5.43 23.83
CA SER A 106 -2.43 5.41 25.27
C SER A 106 -1.98 4.05 25.76
N TYR A 107 -2.84 3.02 25.67
CA TYR A 107 -2.52 1.68 26.16
C TYR A 107 -3.03 0.60 25.20
N ALA A 108 -2.14 -0.32 24.83
CA ALA A 108 -2.51 -1.55 24.12
C ALA A 108 -2.17 -2.78 24.96
N ILE A 109 -3.12 -3.72 25.02
CA ILE A 109 -2.93 -5.07 25.55
C ILE A 109 -3.01 -6.02 24.36
N VAL A 110 -1.93 -6.75 24.08
CA VAL A 110 -1.84 -7.65 22.94
C VAL A 110 -1.94 -9.08 23.41
N ASP A 111 -3.04 -9.75 23.07
CA ASP A 111 -3.20 -11.18 23.30
C ASP A 111 -2.38 -11.99 22.29
N GLU A 112 -1.83 -13.12 22.74
CA GLU A 112 -0.87 -13.95 21.99
C GLU A 112 0.24 -13.09 21.31
N VAL A 113 0.93 -12.31 22.16
CA VAL A 113 1.96 -11.33 21.76
C VAL A 113 3.10 -11.93 20.93
N ASP A 114 3.44 -13.20 21.16
CA ASP A 114 4.43 -13.94 20.37
C ASP A 114 3.95 -14.13 18.93
N SER A 115 2.70 -14.55 18.74
CA SER A 115 2.10 -14.69 17.41
C SER A 115 2.07 -13.35 16.66
N ILE A 116 1.69 -12.27 17.34
CA ILE A 116 1.51 -10.95 16.68
C ILE A 116 2.84 -10.22 16.47
N LEU A 117 3.68 -10.08 17.51
CA LEU A 117 4.89 -9.25 17.45
C LEU A 117 6.14 -9.98 16.97
N ILE A 118 6.11 -11.32 16.89
CA ILE A 118 7.22 -12.13 16.38
C ILE A 118 6.85 -12.77 15.04
N ASP A 119 5.80 -13.58 15.00
CA ASP A 119 5.50 -14.39 13.81
C ASP A 119 4.90 -13.57 12.66
N GLU A 120 3.89 -12.74 12.93
CA GLU A 120 3.26 -11.89 11.92
C GLU A 120 4.09 -10.66 11.57
N ALA A 121 4.95 -10.21 12.48
CA ALA A 121 5.73 -9.00 12.32
C ALA A 121 6.89 -9.12 11.29
N ARG A 122 6.99 -10.26 10.59
CA ARG A 122 7.91 -10.50 9.48
C ARG A 122 7.51 -9.76 8.20
N THR A 123 6.21 -9.55 7.99
CA THR A 123 5.69 -8.86 6.81
C THR A 123 5.10 -7.51 7.21
N PRO A 124 5.55 -6.39 6.61
CA PRO A 124 4.94 -5.09 6.87
C PRO A 124 3.48 -5.05 6.37
N LEU A 125 2.68 -4.21 7.01
CA LEU A 125 1.38 -3.80 6.48
C LEU A 125 1.59 -2.81 5.34
N ILE A 126 0.89 -3.03 4.23
CA ILE A 126 1.04 -2.25 3.00
C ILE A 126 -0.35 -1.89 2.47
N ILE A 127 -0.61 -0.60 2.29
CA ILE A 127 -1.74 -0.13 1.47
C ILE A 127 -1.20 0.16 0.07
N SER A 128 -1.64 -0.64 -0.91
CA SER A 128 -1.38 -0.38 -2.31
C SER A 128 -2.42 0.57 -2.88
N GLN A 129 -2.00 1.57 -3.64
CA GLN A 129 -2.89 2.42 -4.41
C GLN A 129 -2.85 2.02 -5.88
N SER A 130 -4.03 1.85 -6.48
CA SER A 130 -4.19 1.71 -7.92
C SER A 130 -4.00 3.09 -8.56
N VAL A 131 -3.03 3.22 -9.48
CA VAL A 131 -2.86 4.47 -10.23
C VAL A 131 -3.99 4.54 -11.29
N LYS A 132 -5.06 5.29 -10.97
CA LYS A 132 -6.35 5.25 -11.69
C LYS A 132 -6.34 5.74 -13.15
N GLU A 133 -5.29 6.38 -13.65
CA GLU A 133 -5.34 7.10 -14.95
C GLU A 133 -4.18 6.83 -15.94
N THR A 134 -3.35 5.81 -15.74
CA THR A 134 -2.13 5.64 -16.58
C THR A 134 -2.29 4.77 -17.82
N LYS A 135 -3.32 3.91 -17.91
CA LYS A 135 -3.48 2.98 -19.05
C LYS A 135 -3.55 3.67 -20.42
N ASN A 136 -4.21 4.82 -20.51
CA ASN A 136 -4.30 5.59 -21.75
C ASN A 136 -2.96 6.27 -22.07
N LEU A 137 -2.29 6.83 -21.08
CA LEU A 137 -1.00 7.51 -21.24
C LEU A 137 0.09 6.57 -21.77
N TYR A 138 0.17 5.32 -21.29
CA TYR A 138 1.12 4.34 -21.84
C TYR A 138 0.88 4.07 -23.35
N LYS A 139 -0.38 3.94 -23.76
CA LYS A 139 -0.73 3.72 -25.17
C LYS A 139 -0.45 4.95 -26.03
N GLU A 140 -0.76 6.14 -25.53
CA GLU A 140 -0.52 7.41 -26.24
C GLU A 140 0.97 7.72 -26.36
N ALA A 141 1.74 7.56 -25.28
CA ALA A 141 3.20 7.68 -25.29
C ALA A 141 3.81 6.70 -26.29
N GLN A 142 3.34 5.45 -26.33
CA GLN A 142 3.82 4.47 -27.30
C GLN A 142 3.49 4.86 -28.74
N ARG A 143 2.29 5.42 -28.99
CA ARG A 143 1.92 5.96 -30.32
C ARG A 143 2.84 7.09 -30.73
N PHE A 144 3.12 8.03 -29.83
CA PHE A 144 4.04 9.13 -30.07
C PHE A 144 5.44 8.62 -30.44
N VAL A 145 6.01 7.72 -29.63
CA VAL A 145 7.35 7.18 -29.83
C VAL A 145 7.51 6.47 -31.17
N ARG A 146 6.46 5.78 -31.66
CA ARG A 146 6.45 5.16 -33.00
C ARG A 146 6.56 6.18 -34.15
N THR A 147 6.25 7.46 -33.92
CA THR A 147 6.40 8.53 -34.93
C THR A 147 7.80 9.14 -34.97
N LEU A 148 8.65 8.84 -33.99
CA LEU A 148 9.99 9.42 -33.88
C LEU A 148 10.94 8.86 -34.94
N LYS A 149 12.04 9.58 -35.14
CA LYS A 149 13.11 9.32 -36.11
C LYS A 149 14.41 9.63 -35.38
N ASN A 150 15.54 9.15 -35.90
CA ASN A 150 16.86 9.26 -35.24
C ASN A 150 17.27 10.68 -34.82
N ARG A 151 16.78 11.73 -35.48
CA ARG A 151 17.08 13.14 -35.13
C ARG A 151 16.31 13.66 -33.90
N HIS A 152 15.24 12.97 -33.49
CA HIS A 152 14.34 13.42 -32.42
C HIS A 152 14.77 12.93 -31.03
N TYR A 153 15.80 12.09 -30.93
CA TYR A 153 16.27 11.54 -29.66
C TYR A 153 17.77 11.26 -29.69
N LEU A 154 18.39 11.21 -28.52
CA LEU A 154 19.78 10.82 -28.29
C LEU A 154 19.80 9.58 -27.41
N ILE A 155 20.62 8.59 -27.78
CA ILE A 155 20.82 7.37 -26.99
C ILE A 155 22.29 7.31 -26.59
N GLU A 156 22.54 7.23 -25.30
CA GLU A 156 23.86 6.91 -24.78
C GLU A 156 23.94 5.41 -24.50
N LEU A 157 24.68 4.68 -25.34
CA LEU A 157 24.72 3.22 -25.33
C LEU A 157 25.37 2.63 -24.07
N GLU A 158 26.30 3.36 -23.45
CA GLU A 158 27.00 2.92 -22.23
C GLU A 158 26.08 2.98 -21.02
N THR A 159 25.39 4.11 -20.84
CA THR A 159 24.48 4.34 -19.70
C THR A 159 23.06 3.84 -19.97
N LYS A 160 22.77 3.43 -21.22
CA LYS A 160 21.43 3.05 -21.69
C LYS A 160 20.39 4.16 -21.45
N THR A 161 20.82 5.42 -21.36
CA THR A 161 19.95 6.57 -21.21
C THR A 161 19.46 7.03 -22.59
N ILE A 162 18.23 7.55 -22.62
CA ILE A 162 17.61 8.09 -23.82
C ILE A 162 16.90 9.39 -23.48
N GLU A 163 17.16 10.42 -24.26
CA GLU A 163 16.56 11.74 -24.09
C GLU A 163 16.04 12.27 -25.44
N LEU A 164 15.03 13.14 -25.40
CA LEU A 164 14.55 13.83 -26.59
C LEU A 164 15.52 14.98 -26.93
N THR A 165 15.77 15.19 -28.22
CA THR A 165 16.41 16.42 -28.69
C THR A 165 15.41 17.57 -28.69
N GLU A 166 15.86 18.81 -28.91
CA GLU A 166 14.96 19.96 -29.09
C GLU A 166 13.88 19.70 -30.15
N GLU A 167 14.26 19.12 -31.31
CA GLU A 167 13.30 18.72 -32.34
C GLU A 167 12.29 17.67 -31.84
N GLY A 168 12.72 16.75 -30.98
CA GLY A 168 11.86 15.75 -30.36
C GLY A 168 10.90 16.33 -29.35
N ILE A 169 11.34 17.31 -28.57
CA ILE A 169 10.52 18.05 -27.60
C ILE A 169 9.43 18.83 -28.33
N THR A 170 9.80 19.63 -29.34
CA THR A 170 8.83 20.38 -30.15
C THR A 170 7.84 19.44 -30.84
N LYS A 171 8.29 18.26 -31.28
CA LYS A 171 7.38 17.27 -31.85
C LYS A 171 6.42 16.68 -30.81
N ALA A 172 6.87 16.45 -29.58
CA ALA A 172 6.03 15.99 -28.49
C ALA A 172 4.96 17.04 -28.17
N GLU A 173 5.35 18.30 -28.01
CA GLU A 173 4.45 19.43 -27.75
C GLU A 173 3.33 19.52 -28.79
N ASN A 174 3.68 19.42 -30.08
CA ASN A 174 2.70 19.41 -31.16
C ASN A 174 1.81 18.16 -31.17
N PHE A 175 2.35 16.98 -30.84
CA PHE A 175 1.60 15.72 -30.84
C PHE A 175 0.57 15.68 -29.71
N PHE A 176 0.95 16.14 -28.52
CA PHE A 176 0.11 16.16 -27.33
C PHE A 176 -0.69 17.46 -27.16
N GLN A 177 -0.50 18.44 -28.04
CA GLN A 177 -1.17 19.75 -28.02
C GLN A 177 -0.93 20.51 -26.71
N ILE A 178 0.33 20.60 -26.30
CA ILE A 178 0.78 21.28 -25.09
C ILE A 178 1.86 22.30 -25.41
N ASP A 179 2.00 23.32 -24.55
CA ASP A 179 2.97 24.39 -24.80
C ASP A 179 4.41 23.98 -24.43
N ASN A 180 4.59 23.33 -23.28
CA ASN A 180 5.92 22.94 -22.79
C ASN A 180 5.86 21.58 -22.06
N LEU A 181 6.51 20.57 -22.63
CA LEU A 181 6.53 19.21 -22.08
C LEU A 181 7.11 19.12 -20.65
N TYR A 182 7.98 20.06 -20.25
CA TYR A 182 8.67 20.05 -18.96
C TYR A 182 7.94 20.85 -17.87
N ASN A 183 6.77 21.40 -18.14
CA ASN A 183 5.94 22.02 -17.11
C ASN A 183 5.49 20.98 -16.06
N VAL A 184 5.36 21.42 -14.80
CA VAL A 184 4.96 20.55 -13.66
C VAL A 184 3.62 19.86 -13.91
N GLU A 185 2.70 20.55 -14.59
CA GLU A 185 1.38 20.02 -15.00
C GLU A 185 1.48 18.80 -15.93
N HIS A 186 2.59 18.65 -16.66
CA HIS A 186 2.82 17.56 -17.61
C HIS A 186 3.85 16.53 -17.12
N ALA A 187 4.24 16.59 -15.84
CA ALA A 187 5.22 15.67 -15.25
C ALA A 187 4.85 14.18 -15.45
N SER A 188 3.56 13.85 -15.31
CA SER A 188 3.06 12.49 -15.57
C SER A 188 3.26 12.09 -17.03
N LEU A 189 2.87 12.93 -18.00
CA LEU A 189 3.05 12.66 -19.42
C LEU A 189 4.53 12.48 -19.78
N LEU A 190 5.40 13.39 -19.30
CA LEU A 190 6.83 13.32 -19.52
C LEU A 190 7.42 12.00 -19.01
N HIS A 191 7.00 11.54 -17.83
CA HIS A 191 7.40 10.25 -17.27
C HIS A 191 7.01 9.07 -18.20
N HIS A 192 5.78 9.05 -18.71
CA HIS A 192 5.32 8.00 -19.63
C HIS A 192 6.06 8.04 -20.97
N VAL A 193 6.34 9.23 -21.51
CA VAL A 193 7.14 9.39 -22.74
C VAL A 193 8.56 8.86 -22.54
N LYS A 194 9.22 9.18 -21.41
CA LYS A 194 10.55 8.65 -21.09
C LYS A 194 10.55 7.13 -21.00
N ASN A 195 9.54 6.53 -20.37
CA ASN A 195 9.40 5.08 -20.28
C ASN A 195 9.14 4.43 -21.64
N ALA A 196 8.29 5.03 -22.48
CA ALA A 196 8.04 4.56 -23.84
C ALA A 196 9.30 4.65 -24.72
N LEU A 197 10.10 5.70 -24.60
CA LEU A 197 11.39 5.84 -25.28
C LEU A 197 12.35 4.72 -24.87
N LYS A 198 12.51 4.50 -23.56
CA LYS A 198 13.37 3.43 -23.03
C LYS A 198 12.89 2.05 -23.48
N ALA A 199 11.60 1.77 -23.39
CA ALA A 199 11.00 0.53 -23.86
C ALA A 199 11.23 0.32 -25.37
N ALA A 200 11.08 1.36 -26.19
CA ALA A 200 11.22 1.27 -27.64
C ALA A 200 12.67 1.06 -28.09
N PHE A 201 13.60 1.83 -27.55
CA PHE A 201 14.95 1.96 -28.11
C PHE A 201 16.06 1.29 -27.30
N THR A 202 15.88 1.15 -25.99
CA THR A 202 16.90 0.58 -25.08
C THR A 202 16.63 -0.90 -24.77
N MET A 203 15.37 -1.33 -24.82
CA MET A 203 14.94 -2.69 -24.46
C MET A 203 14.67 -3.54 -25.69
N HIS A 204 15.38 -4.67 -25.81
CA HIS A 204 15.30 -5.57 -26.94
C HIS A 204 14.57 -6.88 -26.58
N LYS A 205 13.61 -7.24 -27.43
CA LYS A 205 12.94 -8.53 -27.36
C LYS A 205 13.94 -9.66 -27.62
N ASP A 206 13.76 -10.79 -26.95
CA ASP A 206 14.61 -11.97 -26.99
C ASP A 206 16.03 -11.77 -26.43
N LYS A 207 16.28 -10.61 -25.80
CA LYS A 207 17.53 -10.30 -25.10
C LYS A 207 17.28 -9.79 -23.68
N ASP A 208 16.47 -8.75 -23.53
CA ASP A 208 16.15 -8.16 -22.23
C ASP A 208 14.82 -8.68 -21.67
N TYR A 209 13.90 -9.07 -22.54
CA TYR A 209 12.59 -9.63 -22.18
C TYR A 209 12.05 -10.54 -23.28
N LEU A 210 11.09 -11.40 -22.94
CA LEU A 210 10.27 -12.16 -23.88
C LEU A 210 8.79 -11.81 -23.70
N VAL A 211 7.98 -12.18 -24.69
CA VAL A 211 6.53 -12.06 -24.64
C VAL A 211 5.95 -13.47 -24.60
N ASP A 212 5.25 -13.80 -23.52
CA ASP A 212 4.44 -15.01 -23.47
C ASP A 212 3.08 -14.74 -24.11
N TYR A 213 2.88 -15.28 -25.31
CA TYR A 213 1.65 -15.11 -26.08
C TYR A 213 0.49 -15.96 -25.56
N LYS A 214 0.73 -16.96 -24.70
CA LYS A 214 -0.36 -17.77 -24.12
C LYS A 214 -1.08 -16.97 -23.04
N ASP A 215 -0.31 -16.33 -22.16
CA ASP A 215 -0.83 -15.56 -21.03
C ASP A 215 -0.89 -14.05 -21.33
N GLY A 216 -0.35 -13.61 -22.47
CA GLY A 216 -0.34 -12.21 -22.91
C GLY A 216 0.48 -11.31 -21.98
N GLN A 217 1.67 -11.75 -21.57
CA GLN A 217 2.50 -11.03 -20.59
C GLN A 217 3.97 -10.88 -21.02
N VAL A 218 4.60 -9.80 -20.56
CA VAL A 218 6.04 -9.58 -20.70
C VAL A 218 6.77 -10.30 -19.56
N LEU A 219 7.79 -11.10 -19.88
CA LEU A 219 8.65 -11.76 -18.90
C LEU A 219 10.09 -11.28 -19.05
N ILE A 220 10.76 -11.03 -17.93
CA ILE A 220 12.15 -10.57 -17.91
C ILE A 220 13.08 -11.73 -18.21
N ILE A 221 14.12 -11.48 -19.01
CA ILE A 221 15.20 -12.44 -19.26
C ILE A 221 16.38 -12.10 -18.34
N ASP A 222 16.91 -13.12 -17.66
CA ASP A 222 18.20 -13.01 -16.97
C ASP A 222 19.34 -12.97 -18.01
N GLN A 223 20.09 -11.87 -18.04
CA GLN A 223 21.19 -11.67 -19.00
C GLN A 223 22.35 -12.67 -18.83
N PHE A 224 22.52 -13.28 -17.66
CA PHE A 224 23.57 -14.27 -17.43
C PHE A 224 23.17 -15.67 -17.87
N THR A 225 21.91 -16.05 -17.62
CA THR A 225 21.44 -17.43 -17.83
C THR A 225 20.53 -17.60 -19.06
N GLY A 226 20.01 -16.51 -19.61
CA GLY A 226 19.04 -16.51 -20.71
C GLY A 226 17.65 -17.03 -20.31
N ARG A 227 17.41 -17.29 -19.01
CA ARG A 227 16.15 -17.83 -18.51
C ARG A 227 15.11 -16.73 -18.29
N ALA A 228 13.85 -17.07 -18.56
CA ALA A 228 12.71 -16.27 -18.15
C ALA A 228 12.60 -16.25 -16.62
N LEU A 229 12.37 -15.07 -16.05
CA LEU A 229 12.16 -14.86 -14.61
C LEU A 229 10.67 -14.58 -14.35
N PRO A 230 9.82 -15.62 -14.19
CA PRO A 230 8.39 -15.44 -13.93
C PRO A 230 8.15 -14.71 -12.61
N GLY A 231 7.15 -13.83 -12.60
CA GLY A 231 6.77 -13.03 -11.42
C GLY A 231 7.60 -11.77 -11.20
N ARG A 232 8.70 -11.56 -11.94
CA ARG A 232 9.44 -10.29 -11.90
C ARG A 232 8.88 -9.29 -12.88
N GLN A 233 8.82 -8.04 -12.46
CA GLN A 233 8.44 -6.88 -13.27
C GLN A 233 9.53 -5.83 -13.27
N PHE A 234 9.60 -5.03 -14.34
CA PHE A 234 10.47 -3.86 -14.36
C PHE A 234 9.81 -2.76 -13.51
N SER A 235 10.61 -2.00 -12.78
CA SER A 235 10.13 -0.92 -11.92
C SER A 235 9.79 0.35 -12.71
N ASP A 236 9.11 1.29 -12.04
CA ASP A 236 8.96 2.69 -12.47
C ASP A 236 8.28 2.82 -13.85
N GLY A 237 7.18 2.10 -14.08
CA GLY A 237 6.40 2.16 -15.33
C GLY A 237 7.02 1.50 -16.57
N LEU A 238 8.26 1.03 -16.49
CA LEU A 238 8.93 0.43 -17.65
C LEU A 238 8.26 -0.88 -18.10
N HIS A 239 7.72 -1.67 -17.17
CA HIS A 239 7.06 -2.93 -17.51
C HIS A 239 5.79 -2.68 -18.33
N GLN A 240 4.98 -1.71 -17.90
CA GLN A 240 3.75 -1.30 -18.56
C GLN A 240 4.04 -0.65 -19.92
N ALA A 241 5.12 0.12 -20.04
CA ALA A 241 5.57 0.64 -21.32
C ALA A 241 5.98 -0.47 -22.31
N LEU A 242 6.62 -1.54 -21.83
CA LEU A 242 6.90 -2.73 -22.65
C LEU A 242 5.62 -3.48 -23.04
N GLU A 243 4.68 -3.63 -22.12
CA GLU A 243 3.37 -4.21 -22.41
C GLU A 243 2.64 -3.40 -23.51
N ALA A 244 2.68 -2.07 -23.43
CA ALA A 244 2.13 -1.17 -24.45
C ALA A 244 2.87 -1.26 -25.80
N LYS A 245 4.21 -1.38 -25.78
CA LYS A 245 5.05 -1.56 -26.98
C LYS A 245 4.65 -2.80 -27.76
N GLU A 246 4.53 -3.92 -27.07
CA GLU A 246 4.23 -5.24 -27.65
C GLU A 246 2.72 -5.47 -27.87
N GLY A 247 1.87 -4.55 -27.41
CA GLY A 247 0.43 -4.60 -27.62
C GLY A 247 -0.29 -5.66 -26.78
N VAL A 248 0.30 -6.04 -25.65
CA VAL A 248 -0.31 -6.97 -24.69
C VAL A 248 -1.15 -6.23 -23.64
N LEU A 249 -1.84 -6.97 -22.77
CA LEU A 249 -2.68 -6.37 -21.72
C LEU A 249 -1.78 -5.62 -20.72
N ILE A 250 -2.00 -4.30 -20.61
CA ILE A 250 -1.27 -3.47 -19.65
C ILE A 250 -1.84 -3.73 -18.26
N LYS A 251 -1.01 -4.30 -17.37
CA LYS A 251 -1.36 -4.51 -15.97
C LYS A 251 -1.33 -3.17 -15.23
N GLU A 252 -2.24 -2.99 -14.28
CA GLU A 252 -2.26 -1.78 -13.46
C GLU A 252 -1.00 -1.67 -12.63
N GLU A 253 -0.43 -0.46 -12.57
CA GLU A 253 0.58 -0.15 -11.58
C GLU A 253 -0.06 -0.10 -10.21
N THR A 254 0.44 -0.95 -9.32
CA THR A 254 0.23 -0.82 -7.88
C THR A 254 1.44 -0.11 -7.31
N SER A 255 1.27 1.10 -6.80
CA SER A 255 2.29 1.75 -5.99
C SER A 255 2.03 1.45 -4.50
N ILE A 256 3.10 1.46 -3.70
CA ILE A 256 2.97 1.42 -2.24
C ILE A 256 2.53 2.83 -1.81
N GLY A 257 1.30 2.97 -1.34
CA GLY A 257 0.78 4.24 -0.82
C GLY A 257 1.30 4.52 0.58
N ALA A 258 1.20 3.54 1.48
CA ALA A 258 1.73 3.63 2.83
C ALA A 258 2.16 2.25 3.35
N THR A 259 3.14 2.24 4.26
CA THR A 259 3.66 1.00 4.86
C THR A 259 4.11 1.21 6.30
N ILE A 260 3.87 0.22 7.16
CA ILE A 260 4.39 0.17 8.53
C ILE A 260 4.56 -1.28 8.97
N THR A 261 5.54 -1.57 9.82
CA THR A 261 5.66 -2.89 10.46
C THR A 261 4.91 -2.90 11.79
N TYR A 262 4.46 -4.07 12.27
CA TYR A 262 3.83 -4.16 13.59
C TYR A 262 4.74 -3.64 14.71
N GLN A 263 6.06 -3.90 14.64
CA GLN A 263 6.99 -3.41 15.66
C GLN A 263 7.01 -1.88 15.73
N ASN A 264 7.00 -1.20 14.58
CA ASN A 264 6.98 0.26 14.55
C ASN A 264 5.62 0.83 14.94
N PHE A 265 4.53 0.18 14.53
CA PHE A 265 3.18 0.59 14.89
C PHE A 265 2.95 0.51 16.40
N PHE A 266 3.24 -0.62 17.05
CA PHE A 266 3.00 -0.78 18.49
C PHE A 266 3.92 0.09 19.37
N ARG A 267 5.08 0.53 18.83
CA ARG A 267 5.94 1.52 19.50
C ARG A 267 5.31 2.92 19.62
N LEU A 268 4.22 3.19 18.90
CA LEU A 268 3.49 4.46 19.02
C LEU A 268 2.70 4.56 20.33
N TYR A 269 2.39 3.43 20.98
CA TYR A 269 1.65 3.43 22.24
C TYR A 269 2.53 3.87 23.40
N HIS A 270 2.00 4.75 24.25
CA HIS A 270 2.68 5.17 25.48
C HIS A 270 2.93 3.98 26.42
N LYS A 271 2.00 3.01 26.44
CA LYS A 271 2.12 1.77 27.21
C LYS A 271 1.71 0.58 26.35
N LEU A 272 2.48 -0.50 26.43
CA LEU A 272 2.22 -1.77 25.75
C LEU A 272 2.31 -2.91 26.77
N SER A 273 1.44 -3.92 26.68
CA SER A 273 1.44 -5.11 27.54
C SER A 273 1.08 -6.36 26.78
#